data_AF-A0A957DW87-F1
#
_entry.id   AF-A0A957DW87-F1
#
_cell.length_a   1.000
_cell.length_b   1.000
_cell.length_c   1.000
_cell.angle_alpha   90.00
_cell.angle_beta   90.00
_cell.angle_gamma   90.00
#
_symmetry.space_group_name_H-M   'P 1'
#
loop_
_entity.id
_entity.type
_entity.pdbx_description
1 polymer ?
#
loop_
_entity_poly.entity_id
_entity_poly.type
_entity_poly.pdbx_seq_one_letter_code
_entity_poly.pdbx_strand_id
1 'polypeptide(L)'
;MFANLLHTKLTIPPLTEPLINRPTLLAQLAASHRHKLTLITAPAGYGKTTLLAHWLAHAPEQPNDLRCAWLSLDAADDNSSRFCAYLLAALQTISPTLGHSAEPLLQSSQDPPPTAIITTLLNDLHQQQNSLTLILDDYH
;
A
#
# COMPACT_ATOMS: atom_id res chain seq x y z
N MET A 1 8.94 -14.93 8.22
CA MET A 1 9.51 -13.57 8.40
C MET A 1 10.39 -13.28 7.18
N PHE A 2 9.99 -12.34 6.32
CA PHE A 2 10.76 -12.00 5.11
C PHE A 2 12.15 -11.48 5.51
N ALA A 3 13.20 -12.07 4.96
CA ALA A 3 14.56 -11.68 5.29
C ALA A 3 14.85 -10.28 4.69
N ASN A 4 14.99 -9.29 5.57
CA ASN A 4 15.48 -7.93 5.31
C ASN A 4 14.57 -7.03 4.44
N LEU A 5 13.46 -6.59 5.02
CA LEU A 5 12.62 -5.53 4.46
C LEU A 5 12.91 -4.17 5.14
N LEU A 6 12.91 -3.10 4.36
CA LEU A 6 12.99 -1.73 4.87
C LEU A 6 11.63 -1.28 5.38
N HIS A 7 11.51 -1.17 6.71
CA HIS A 7 10.25 -0.79 7.36
C HIS A 7 9.76 0.61 6.96
N THR A 8 10.67 1.52 6.60
CA THR A 8 10.31 2.87 6.14
C THR A 8 9.49 2.89 4.85
N LYS A 9 9.58 1.84 4.02
CA LYS A 9 8.75 1.68 2.82
C LYS A 9 7.31 1.31 3.16
N LEU A 10 7.08 0.79 4.37
CA LEU A 10 5.79 0.28 4.84
C LEU A 10 5.05 1.28 5.73
N THR A 11 5.63 2.46 5.96
CA THR A 11 5.11 3.47 6.87
C THR A 11 4.66 4.71 6.12
N ILE A 12 3.51 5.26 6.51
CA ILE A 12 3.03 6.55 6.02
C ILE A 12 4.07 7.63 6.40
N PRO A 13 4.59 8.42 5.44
CA PRO A 13 5.55 9.47 5.75
C PRO A 13 4.94 10.52 6.70
N PRO A 14 5.69 10.98 7.71
CA PRO A 14 5.21 11.99 8.64
C PRO A 14 4.96 13.31 7.91
N LEU A 15 3.84 13.94 8.25
CA LEU A 15 3.51 15.28 7.74
C LEU A 15 4.34 16.32 8.48
N THR A 16 5.03 17.18 7.74
CA THR A 16 5.81 18.31 8.31
C THR A 16 5.05 19.61 8.08
N GLU A 17 4.90 20.41 9.13
CA GLU A 17 4.24 21.72 9.06
C GLU A 17 5.21 22.84 8.63
N PRO A 18 4.70 23.93 7.99
CA PRO A 18 3.29 24.18 7.64
C PRO A 18 2.85 23.48 6.34
N LEU A 19 1.66 22.89 6.36
CA LEU A 19 1.04 22.27 5.17
C LEU A 19 0.14 23.26 4.43
N ILE A 20 0.23 23.25 3.10
CA ILE A 20 -0.72 23.97 2.26
C ILE A 20 -2.01 23.15 2.20
N ASN A 21 -3.11 23.72 2.70
CA ASN A 21 -4.42 23.08 2.61
C ASN A 21 -4.88 23.02 1.14
N ARG A 22 -5.27 21.83 0.68
CA ARG A 22 -5.70 21.54 -0.70
C ARG A 22 -7.10 20.90 -0.71
N PRO A 23 -8.15 21.63 -0.26
CA PRO A 23 -9.47 21.05 0.02
C PRO A 23 -10.11 20.38 -1.21
N THR A 24 -9.93 20.95 -2.40
CA THR A 24 -10.47 20.38 -3.65
C THR A 24 -9.86 19.01 -3.96
N LEU A 25 -8.54 18.86 -3.80
CA LEU A 25 -7.87 17.58 -4.07
C LEU A 25 -8.18 16.54 -2.98
N LEU A 26 -8.28 16.97 -1.73
CA LEU A 26 -8.70 16.11 -0.63
C LEU A 26 -10.13 15.58 -0.83
N ALA A 27 -11.05 16.42 -1.30
CA ALA A 27 -12.41 16.00 -1.61
C ALA A 27 -12.45 14.99 -2.78
N GLN A 28 -11.59 15.17 -3.80
CA GLN A 28 -11.46 14.20 -4.89
C GLN A 28 -10.94 12.85 -4.40
N LEU A 29 -9.95 12.82 -3.51
CA LEU A 29 -9.46 11.60 -2.89
C LEU A 29 -10.50 10.96 -1.97
N ALA A 30 -11.22 11.76 -1.18
CA ALA A 30 -12.31 11.24 -0.36
C ALA A 30 -13.41 10.58 -1.21
N ALA A 31 -13.67 11.08 -2.43
CA ALA A 31 -14.62 10.48 -3.37
C ALA A 31 -14.06 9.25 -4.12
N SER A 32 -12.76 8.97 -4.01
CA SER A 32 -12.10 7.95 -4.83
C SER A 32 -12.38 6.51 -4.38
N HIS A 33 -12.97 6.31 -3.20
CA HIS A 33 -13.48 5.01 -2.71
C HIS A 33 -14.49 4.35 -3.68
N ARG A 34 -15.09 5.13 -4.58
CA ARG A 34 -16.00 4.64 -5.64
C ARG A 34 -15.27 3.90 -6.77
N HIS A 35 -13.95 3.97 -6.80
CA HIS A 35 -13.12 3.36 -7.83
C HIS A 35 -12.20 2.30 -7.22
N LYS A 36 -12.02 1.19 -7.94
CA LYS A 36 -11.09 0.12 -7.52
C LYS A 36 -9.61 0.52 -7.64
N LEU A 37 -9.32 1.55 -8.43
CA LEU A 37 -7.99 2.09 -8.65
C LEU A 37 -8.08 3.61 -8.84
N THR A 38 -7.22 4.34 -8.14
CA THR A 38 -7.07 5.79 -8.28
C THR A 38 -5.60 6.08 -8.57
N LEU A 39 -5.33 6.74 -9.69
CA LEU A 39 -3.97 7.13 -10.08
C LEU A 39 -3.77 8.63 -9.86
N ILE A 40 -2.73 8.99 -9.12
CA ILE A 40 -2.33 10.39 -8.90
C ILE A 40 -1.06 10.66 -9.71
N THR A 41 -1.17 11.44 -10.77
CA THR A 41 -0.03 11.82 -11.61
C THR A 41 0.32 13.29 -11.44
N ALA A 42 1.60 13.55 -11.21
CA ALA A 42 2.20 14.89 -11.18
C ALA A 42 3.73 14.76 -11.24
N PRO A 43 4.46 15.80 -11.67
CA PRO A 43 5.92 15.79 -11.65
C PRO A 43 6.50 15.60 -10.24
N ALA A 44 7.80 15.30 -10.16
CA ALA A 44 8.51 15.23 -8.88
C ALA A 44 8.39 16.56 -8.12
N GLY A 45 8.25 16.50 -6.80
CA GLY A 45 8.13 17.68 -5.94
C GLY A 45 6.73 18.35 -5.89
N TYR A 46 5.73 17.89 -6.64
CA TYR A 46 4.37 18.47 -6.61
C TYR A 46 3.54 18.08 -5.36
N GLY A 47 4.12 17.28 -4.46
CA GLY A 47 3.49 16.89 -3.20
C GLY A 47 2.44 15.78 -3.33
N LYS A 48 2.66 14.79 -4.22
CA LYS A 48 1.78 13.61 -4.35
C LYS A 48 1.73 12.80 -3.05
N THR A 49 2.90 12.40 -2.55
CA THR A 49 3.09 11.72 -1.27
C THR A 49 2.50 12.53 -0.11
N THR A 50 2.77 13.84 -0.08
CA THR A 50 2.21 14.75 0.94
C THR A 50 0.69 14.82 0.89
N LEU A 51 0.10 14.87 -0.31
CA LEU A 51 -1.35 14.88 -0.49
C LEU A 51 -1.99 13.57 0.02
N LEU A 52 -1.40 12.42 -0.30
CA LEU A 52 -1.86 11.11 0.17
C LEU A 52 -1.76 10.99 1.69
N ALA A 53 -0.61 11.35 2.29
CA ALA A 53 -0.43 11.34 3.74
C ALA A 53 -1.39 12.31 4.44
N HIS A 54 -1.63 13.49 3.84
CA HIS A 54 -2.56 14.49 4.37
C HIS A 54 -4.01 13.99 4.31
N TRP A 55 -4.38 13.33 3.22
CA TRP A 55 -5.69 12.69 3.06
C TRP A 55 -5.90 11.58 4.10
N LEU A 56 -4.93 10.69 4.30
CA LEU A 56 -5.02 9.63 5.32
C LEU A 56 -5.16 10.18 6.74
N ALA A 57 -4.45 11.27 7.05
CA ALA A 57 -4.52 11.91 8.37
C ALA A 57 -5.88 12.58 8.66
N HIS A 58 -6.65 12.93 7.62
CA HIS A 58 -7.90 13.69 7.73
C HIS A 58 -9.10 12.96 7.10
N ALA A 59 -8.94 11.69 6.74
CA ALA A 59 -10.02 10.92 6.14
C ALA A 59 -11.19 10.86 7.13
N PRO A 60 -12.38 11.39 6.77
CA PRO A 60 -13.53 11.34 7.63
C PRO A 60 -13.95 9.87 7.73
N GLU A 61 -14.08 9.39 8.96
CA GLU A 61 -14.28 7.99 9.40
C GLU A 61 -13.04 7.29 9.96
N GLN A 62 -12.80 7.64 11.24
CA GLN A 62 -12.19 6.83 12.30
C GLN A 62 -10.69 6.46 12.18
N PRO A 63 -9.85 6.85 13.16
CA PRO A 63 -8.49 6.35 13.34
C PRO A 63 -8.37 4.82 13.52
N ASN A 64 -9.50 4.10 13.60
CA ASN A 64 -9.58 2.65 13.80
C ASN A 64 -10.21 1.85 12.64
N ASP A 65 -10.82 2.48 11.62
CA ASP A 65 -11.54 1.76 10.54
C ASP A 65 -10.94 1.94 9.14
N LEU A 66 -10.07 2.93 8.92
CA LEU A 66 -9.32 3.02 7.67
C LEU A 66 -8.21 1.96 7.66
N ARG A 67 -8.54 0.77 7.15
CA ARG A 67 -7.59 -0.30 6.85
C ARG A 67 -6.74 0.10 5.65
N CYS A 68 -5.71 0.91 5.90
CA CYS A 68 -4.78 1.37 4.88
C CYS A 68 -3.42 0.70 5.02
N ALA A 69 -2.89 0.19 3.92
CA ALA A 69 -1.51 -0.28 3.80
C ALA A 69 -0.74 0.71 2.93
N TRP A 70 0.49 1.02 3.32
CA TRP A 70 1.39 1.88 2.56
C TRP A 70 2.56 1.06 2.03
N LEU A 71 2.89 1.25 0.76
CA LEU A 71 4.10 0.72 0.13
C LEU A 71 4.72 1.79 -0.76
N SER A 72 5.84 2.36 -0.32
CA SER A 72 6.72 3.14 -1.18
C SER A 72 7.54 2.21 -2.06
N LEU A 73 7.61 2.51 -3.35
CA LEU A 73 8.35 1.74 -4.34
C LEU A 73 9.69 2.41 -4.65
N ASP A 74 10.66 1.61 -5.08
CA ASP A 74 11.90 2.09 -5.69
C ASP A 74 12.32 1.18 -6.86
N ALA A 75 13.37 1.57 -7.56
CA ALA A 75 13.86 0.82 -8.72
C ALA A 75 14.28 -0.64 -8.41
N ALA A 76 14.59 -0.97 -7.16
CA ALA A 76 14.95 -2.34 -6.80
C ALA A 76 13.72 -3.26 -6.72
N ASP A 77 12.51 -2.70 -6.60
CA ASP A 77 11.27 -3.47 -6.55
C ASP A 77 10.77 -3.94 -7.92
N ASP A 78 11.52 -3.69 -8.99
CA ASP A 78 11.28 -4.33 -10.31
C ASP A 78 11.49 -5.85 -10.25
N ASN A 79 12.16 -6.36 -9.21
CA ASN A 79 12.18 -7.78 -8.90
C ASN A 79 10.82 -8.24 -8.32
N SER A 80 10.13 -9.14 -9.03
CA SER A 80 8.77 -9.56 -8.65
C SER A 80 8.67 -10.24 -7.29
N SER A 81 9.67 -11.04 -6.88
CA SER A 81 9.69 -11.69 -5.56
C SER A 81 9.84 -10.64 -4.45
N ARG A 82 10.71 -9.65 -4.66
CA ARG A 82 10.89 -8.53 -3.74
C ARG A 82 9.63 -7.66 -3.65
N PHE A 83 9.02 -7.30 -4.78
CA PHE A 83 7.75 -6.56 -4.82
C PHE A 83 6.68 -7.31 -4.04
N CYS A 84 6.51 -8.61 -4.30
CA CYS A 84 5.53 -9.43 -3.59
C CYS A 84 5.82 -9.51 -2.09
N ALA A 85 7.08 -9.63 -1.67
CA ALA A 85 7.44 -9.62 -0.26
C ALA A 85 7.07 -8.30 0.44
N TYR A 86 7.36 -7.16 -0.19
CA TYR A 86 6.94 -5.86 0.34
C TYR A 86 5.42 -5.67 0.30
N LEU A 87 4.74 -6.15 -0.74
CA LEU A 87 3.28 -6.11 -0.85
C LEU A 87 2.62 -6.90 0.29
N LEU A 88 3.07 -8.13 0.54
CA LEU A 88 2.57 -8.94 1.65
C LEU A 88 2.85 -8.24 2.99
N ALA A 89 4.08 -7.76 3.20
CA ALA A 89 4.44 -7.06 4.42
C ALA A 89 3.61 -5.79 4.64
N ALA A 90 3.30 -5.02 3.60
CA ALA A 90 2.43 -3.86 3.66
C ALA A 90 1.01 -4.25 4.09
N LEU A 91 0.43 -5.30 3.53
CA LEU A 91 -0.90 -5.78 3.91
C LEU A 91 -0.93 -6.35 5.34
N GLN A 92 0.17 -6.95 5.78
CA GLN A 92 0.33 -7.47 7.14
C GLN A 92 0.36 -6.36 8.21
N THR A 93 0.60 -5.10 7.83
CA THR A 93 0.44 -3.95 8.75
C THR A 93 -1.02 -3.71 9.15
N ILE A 94 -1.98 -4.12 8.30
CA ILE A 94 -3.42 -4.06 8.59
C ILE A 94 -3.85 -5.26 9.43
N SER A 95 -3.44 -6.46 9.01
CA SER A 95 -3.74 -7.71 9.72
C SER A 95 -2.63 -8.71 9.49
N PRO A 96 -1.97 -9.23 10.55
CA PRO A 96 -0.85 -10.18 10.42
C PRO A 96 -1.18 -11.46 9.64
N THR A 97 -2.46 -11.82 9.51
CA THR A 97 -2.92 -13.00 8.79
C THR A 97 -3.09 -12.80 7.30
N LEU A 98 -3.08 -11.54 6.81
CA LEU A 98 -3.24 -11.26 5.39
C LEU A 98 -2.04 -11.77 4.58
N GLY A 99 -2.31 -12.56 3.54
CA GLY A 99 -1.27 -13.09 2.67
C GLY A 99 -0.43 -14.20 3.29
N HIS A 100 -0.81 -14.72 4.45
CA HIS A 100 -0.08 -15.78 5.14
C HIS A 100 0.03 -17.05 4.29
N SER A 101 -0.99 -17.35 3.47
CA SER A 101 -0.96 -18.51 2.56
C SER A 101 0.01 -18.31 1.39
N ALA A 102 0.38 -17.06 1.06
CA ALA A 102 1.33 -16.73 0.01
C ALA A 102 2.80 -16.69 0.51
N GLU A 103 3.04 -16.60 1.82
CA GLU A 103 4.40 -16.58 2.39
C GLU A 103 5.28 -17.78 2.02
N PRO A 104 4.78 -19.04 2.03
CA PRO A 104 5.61 -20.19 1.70
C PRO A 104 6.09 -20.16 0.24
N LEU A 105 5.32 -19.55 -0.66
CA LEU A 105 5.71 -19.39 -2.06
C LEU A 105 6.93 -18.46 -2.15
N LEU A 106 6.98 -17.38 -1.38
CA LEU A 106 8.13 -16.46 -1.36
C LEU A 106 9.38 -17.05 -0.69
N GLN A 107 9.23 -18.08 0.14
CA GLN A 107 10.32 -18.78 0.80
C GLN A 107 10.78 -20.03 0.04
N SER A 108 10.07 -20.38 -1.04
CA SER A 108 10.40 -21.52 -1.90
C SER A 108 11.75 -21.32 -2.57
N SER A 109 12.56 -22.38 -2.63
CA SER A 109 13.79 -22.39 -3.42
C SER A 109 13.52 -22.42 -4.94
N GLN A 110 12.31 -22.77 -5.34
CA GLN A 110 11.84 -22.63 -6.72
C GLN A 110 11.17 -21.27 -6.82
N ASP A 111 11.78 -20.32 -7.55
CA ASP A 111 11.20 -18.99 -7.83
C ASP A 111 9.81 -19.15 -8.45
N PRO A 112 8.72 -18.97 -7.69
CA PRO A 112 7.39 -19.18 -8.23
C PRO A 112 7.01 -18.01 -9.14
N PRO A 113 6.14 -18.25 -10.13
CA PRO A 113 5.67 -17.16 -10.97
C PRO A 113 4.90 -16.15 -10.10
N PRO A 114 5.05 -14.83 -10.35
CA PRO A 114 4.38 -13.80 -9.56
C PRO A 114 2.86 -13.97 -9.52
N THR A 115 2.30 -14.50 -10.62
CA THR A 115 0.87 -14.81 -10.73
C THR A 115 0.39 -15.82 -9.69
N ALA A 116 1.21 -16.80 -9.28
CA ALA A 116 0.84 -17.76 -8.25
C ALA A 116 0.76 -17.09 -6.86
N ILE A 117 1.71 -16.20 -6.56
CA ILE A 117 1.75 -15.44 -5.30
C ILE A 117 0.53 -14.52 -5.24
N ILE A 118 0.29 -13.73 -6.29
CA ILE A 118 -0.84 -12.80 -6.37
C ILE A 118 -2.17 -13.54 -6.33
N THR A 119 -2.31 -14.68 -7.01
CA THR A 119 -3.55 -15.48 -6.97
C THR A 119 -3.85 -15.96 -5.55
N THR A 120 -2.83 -16.45 -4.84
CA THR A 120 -2.96 -16.89 -3.44
C THR A 120 -3.36 -15.73 -2.54
N LEU A 121 -2.71 -14.58 -2.70
CA LEU A 121 -3.06 -13.37 -1.96
C LEU A 121 -4.50 -12.90 -2.23
N LEU A 122 -4.96 -12.92 -3.49
CA LEU A 122 -6.31 -12.53 -3.84
C LEU A 122 -7.36 -13.46 -3.21
N ASN A 123 -7.06 -14.76 -3.07
CA ASN A 123 -7.92 -15.70 -2.37
C ASN A 123 -8.00 -15.38 -0.86
N ASP A 124 -6.88 -15.04 -0.22
CA ASP A 124 -6.86 -14.62 1.19
C ASP A 124 -7.67 -13.33 1.40
N LEU A 125 -7.54 -12.37 0.48
CA LEU A 125 -8.29 -11.12 0.51
C LEU A 125 -9.79 -11.34 0.27
N HIS A 126 -10.17 -12.29 -0.59
CA HIS A 126 -11.57 -12.60 -0.84
C HIS A 126 -12.31 -13.13 0.39
N GLN A 127 -11.60 -13.77 1.32
CA GLN A 127 -12.16 -14.26 2.57
C GLN A 127 -12.36 -13.16 3.63
N GLN A 128 -11.83 -11.96 3.41
CA GLN A 128 -11.99 -10.83 4.32
C GLN A 128 -13.33 -10.14 4.12
N GLN A 129 -13.98 -9.76 5.22
CA GLN A 129 -15.27 -9.06 5.20
C GLN A 129 -15.14 -7.54 5.02
N ASN A 130 -13.96 -6.98 5.29
CA ASN A 130 -13.72 -5.53 5.27
C ASN A 130 -12.92 -5.12 4.04
N SER A 131 -13.33 -4.00 3.42
CA SER A 131 -12.51 -3.32 2.41
C SER A 131 -11.23 -2.76 3.03
N LEU A 132 -10.17 -2.72 2.23
CA LEU A 132 -8.92 -2.06 2.57
C LEU A 132 -8.46 -1.18 1.41
N THR A 133 -7.60 -0.21 1.74
CA THR A 133 -6.91 0.65 0.76
C THR A 133 -5.44 0.30 0.75
N LEU A 134 -4.88 0.04 -0.43
CA LEU A 134 -3.44 -0.11 -0.62
C LEU A 134 -2.92 1.12 -1.36
N ILE A 135 -1.94 1.79 -0.78
CA ILE A 135 -1.24 2.91 -1.40
C ILE A 135 0.09 2.42 -1.93
N LEU A 136 0.29 2.60 -3.23
CA LEU A 136 1.57 2.41 -3.91
C LEU A 136 2.14 3.82 -4.19
N ASP A 137 3.12 4.24 -3.40
CA ASP A 137 3.79 5.53 -3.56
C ASP A 137 5.04 5.39 -4.42
N ASP A 138 5.36 6.43 -5.18
CA ASP A 138 6.51 6.47 -6.10
C ASP A 138 6.50 5.38 -7.20
N TYR A 139 5.30 5.01 -7.69
CA TYR A 139 5.14 4.12 -8.83
C TYR A 139 5.59 4.82 -10.13
N HIS A 140 6.60 4.26 -10.80
CA HIS A 140 7.24 4.80 -12.01
C HIS A 140 7.07 3.89 -13.23
#